data_AF-E5XLB4-F1
#
_entry.id   AF-E5XLB4-F1
#
_cell.length_a   1.000
_cell.length_b   1.000
_cell.length_c   1.000
_cell.angle_alpha   90.00
_cell.angle_beta   90.00
_cell.angle_gamma   90.00
#
_symmetry.space_group_name_H-M   'P 1'
#
loop_
_entity.id
_entity.type
_entity.pdbx_description
1 polymer ?
#
loop_
_entity_poly.entity_id
_entity_poly.type
_entity_poly.pdbx_seq_one_letter_code
_entity_poly.pdbx_strand_id
1 'polypeptide(L)'
;MKLHFLPALALAAPLAGLAPAHAESASAAASCAALQEALPGLVSLQAQYHDLAGTTGEVDVMAWQNDPVGLYRKGQELSSSLHQTGGELRDAEPGITAPKLHASTVQLADMVDEGTGAIDSYLADPFSALRPEANEQLTDLAQRGLASFVHFQNAYQASCGALPTDGIPAQLPPR
;
A
#
# COMPACT_ATOMS: atom_id res chain seq x y z
N MET A 1 20.69 0.56 -81.66
CA MET A 1 19.35 0.91 -81.15
C MET A 1 19.29 0.51 -79.68
N LYS A 2 19.32 1.48 -78.76
CA LYS A 2 19.32 1.27 -77.30
C LYS A 2 17.96 1.74 -76.77
N LEU A 3 17.24 0.84 -76.09
CA LEU A 3 15.93 1.10 -75.49
C LEU A 3 16.10 1.77 -74.13
N HIS A 4 15.30 2.81 -73.91
CA HIS A 4 15.15 3.54 -72.65
C HIS A 4 14.38 2.69 -71.63
N PHE A 5 14.80 2.73 -70.36
CA PHE A 5 14.01 2.29 -69.22
C PHE A 5 14.21 3.27 -68.05
N LEU A 6 13.10 3.84 -67.59
CA LEU A 6 12.84 4.57 -66.34
C LEU A 6 11.41 4.16 -65.94
N PRO A 7 10.92 4.34 -64.70
CA PRO A 7 11.56 4.61 -63.41
C PRO A 7 10.99 3.71 -62.27
N ALA A 8 11.53 3.76 -61.05
CA ALA A 8 10.74 3.45 -59.83
C ALA A 8 11.39 4.10 -58.60
N LEU A 9 10.69 5.10 -58.05
CA LEU A 9 10.91 5.61 -56.70
C LEU A 9 10.70 4.48 -55.69
N ALA A 10 11.73 4.14 -54.91
CA ALA A 10 11.56 3.43 -53.65
C ALA A 10 11.49 4.47 -52.53
N LEU A 11 10.28 4.77 -52.06
CA LEU A 11 10.08 5.43 -50.78
C LEU A 11 10.62 4.50 -49.68
N ALA A 12 11.70 4.90 -49.02
CA ALA A 12 12.08 4.36 -47.74
C ALA A 12 11.09 4.90 -46.69
N ALA A 13 10.10 4.09 -46.33
CA ALA A 13 9.30 4.32 -45.14
C ALA A 13 10.18 4.05 -43.90
N PRO A 14 10.31 4.97 -42.94
CA PRO A 14 10.84 4.62 -41.63
C PRO A 14 9.82 3.69 -40.97
N LEU A 15 10.24 2.46 -40.68
CA LEU A 15 9.58 1.59 -39.70
C LEU A 15 9.62 2.31 -38.35
N ALA A 16 8.60 3.14 -38.11
CA ALA A 16 8.32 3.69 -36.79
C ALA A 16 8.15 2.50 -35.84
N GLY A 17 9.02 2.46 -34.83
CA GLY A 17 9.10 1.39 -33.84
C GLY A 17 7.76 1.14 -33.17
N LEU A 18 7.16 0.00 -33.48
CA LEU A 18 6.15 -0.66 -32.68
C LEU A 18 6.83 -1.79 -31.92
N ALA A 19 7.30 -1.47 -30.72
CA ALA A 19 7.66 -2.43 -29.67
C ALA A 19 7.17 -1.85 -28.33
N PRO A 20 6.65 -2.65 -27.39
CA PRO A 20 5.57 -3.62 -27.53
C PRO A 20 4.53 -3.44 -26.40
N ALA A 21 3.24 -3.27 -26.72
CA ALA A 21 2.14 -3.27 -25.73
C ALA A 21 2.03 -4.58 -24.90
N HIS A 22 2.75 -5.65 -25.30
CA HIS A 22 2.77 -6.93 -24.60
C HIS A 22 3.76 -7.00 -23.41
N ALA A 23 4.80 -6.15 -23.36
CA ALA A 23 5.75 -6.16 -22.24
C ALA A 23 5.15 -5.51 -20.98
N GLU A 24 4.31 -4.50 -21.17
CA GLU A 24 3.65 -3.78 -20.07
C GLU A 24 2.57 -4.66 -19.39
N SER A 25 1.84 -5.46 -20.18
CA SER A 25 0.84 -6.41 -19.69
C SER A 25 1.44 -7.58 -18.89
N ALA A 26 2.60 -8.13 -19.32
CA ALA A 26 3.26 -9.20 -18.59
C ALA A 26 3.89 -8.71 -17.27
N SER A 27 4.42 -7.47 -17.27
CA SER A 27 4.95 -6.81 -16.08
C SER A 27 3.87 -6.57 -15.02
N ALA A 28 2.68 -6.13 -15.45
CA ALA A 28 1.56 -5.96 -14.55
C ALA A 28 1.14 -7.28 -13.89
N ALA A 29 0.91 -8.34 -14.67
CA ALA A 29 0.47 -9.63 -14.14
C ALA A 29 1.47 -10.24 -13.11
N ALA A 30 2.77 -10.16 -13.39
CA ALA A 30 3.81 -10.62 -12.46
C ALA A 30 3.81 -9.79 -11.16
N SER A 31 3.68 -8.47 -11.28
CA SER A 31 3.61 -7.57 -10.12
C SER A 31 2.38 -7.84 -9.24
N CYS A 32 1.22 -8.11 -9.86
CA CYS A 32 -0.01 -8.42 -9.13
C CYS A 32 0.08 -9.79 -8.43
N ALA A 33 0.69 -10.77 -9.09
CA ALA A 33 0.91 -12.09 -8.50
C ALA A 33 1.87 -12.01 -7.31
N ALA A 34 2.93 -11.21 -7.39
CA ALA A 34 3.87 -11.01 -6.28
C ALA A 34 3.19 -10.45 -5.02
N LEU A 35 2.13 -9.63 -5.18
CA LEU A 35 1.40 -9.02 -4.06
C LEU A 35 0.27 -9.88 -3.50
N GLN A 36 -0.11 -11.00 -4.14
CA GLN A 36 -1.31 -11.76 -3.74
C GLN A 36 -1.29 -12.22 -2.29
N GLU A 37 -0.11 -12.62 -1.79
CA GLU A 37 0.04 -13.10 -0.41
C GLU A 37 -0.10 -11.96 0.61
N ALA A 38 0.29 -10.74 0.26
CA ALA A 38 0.20 -9.56 1.13
C ALA A 38 -1.21 -8.94 1.18
N LEU A 39 -2.06 -9.19 0.19
CA LEU A 39 -3.38 -8.52 0.08
C LEU A 39 -4.29 -8.72 1.31
N PRO A 40 -4.42 -9.93 1.89
CA PRO A 40 -5.26 -10.11 3.08
C PRO A 40 -4.74 -9.33 4.31
N GLY A 41 -3.41 -9.33 4.52
CA GLY A 41 -2.76 -8.58 5.58
C GLY A 41 -2.96 -7.08 5.42
N LEU A 42 -2.81 -6.57 4.19
CA LEU A 42 -3.07 -5.17 3.84
C LEU A 42 -4.52 -4.74 4.13
N VAL A 43 -5.51 -5.54 3.76
CA VAL A 43 -6.94 -5.25 4.04
C VAL A 43 -7.19 -5.21 5.55
N SER A 44 -6.68 -6.21 6.29
CA SER A 44 -6.79 -6.23 7.75
C SER A 44 -6.13 -5.01 8.40
N LEU A 45 -4.91 -4.67 7.97
CA LEU A 45 -4.17 -3.56 8.51
C LEU A 45 -4.83 -2.21 8.21
N GLN A 46 -5.41 -2.04 7.02
CA GLN A 46 -6.18 -0.85 6.68
C GLN A 46 -7.38 -0.67 7.62
N ALA A 47 -8.12 -1.74 7.93
CA ALA A 47 -9.23 -1.69 8.88
C ALA A 47 -8.77 -1.28 10.29
N GLN A 48 -7.63 -1.82 10.74
CA GLN A 48 -7.04 -1.47 12.03
C GLN A 48 -6.61 0.00 12.11
N TYR A 49 -6.05 0.55 11.03
CA TYR A 49 -5.75 1.98 10.96
C TYR A 49 -7.02 2.85 10.96
N HIS A 50 -8.10 2.41 10.30
CA HIS A 50 -9.38 3.11 10.36
C HIS A 50 -9.99 3.13 11.77
N ASP A 51 -9.88 2.01 12.51
CA ASP A 51 -10.27 1.90 13.92
C ASP A 51 -9.43 2.84 14.80
N LEU A 52 -8.11 2.84 14.60
CA LEU A 52 -7.17 3.67 15.37
C LEU A 52 -7.35 5.18 15.10
N ALA A 53 -7.66 5.56 13.86
CA ALA A 53 -7.95 6.94 13.50
C ALA A 53 -9.35 7.41 13.97
N GLY A 54 -10.15 6.54 14.59
CA GLY A 54 -11.51 6.83 15.04
C GLY A 54 -12.50 7.06 13.88
N THR A 55 -12.14 6.67 12.66
CA THR A 55 -12.90 6.97 11.44
C THR A 55 -14.05 6.00 11.18
N THR A 56 -14.10 4.87 11.91
CA THR A 56 -15.20 3.91 11.89
C THR A 56 -16.36 4.29 12.83
N GLY A 57 -16.21 5.35 13.62
CA GLY A 57 -17.29 5.88 14.48
C GLY A 57 -17.62 5.03 15.72
N GLU A 58 -16.98 3.87 15.92
CA GLU A 58 -17.20 2.98 17.07
C GLU A 58 -16.23 3.22 18.24
N VAL A 59 -15.18 4.03 18.04
CA VAL A 59 -14.12 4.20 19.02
C VAL A 59 -14.14 5.60 19.62
N ASP A 60 -14.58 5.67 20.86
CA ASP A 60 -14.31 6.81 21.74
C ASP A 60 -12.87 6.68 22.28
N VAL A 61 -11.98 7.60 21.88
CA VAL A 61 -10.61 7.68 22.42
C VAL A 61 -10.62 7.87 23.94
N MET A 62 -11.71 8.41 24.52
CA MET A 62 -11.91 8.45 25.97
C MET A 62 -12.25 7.07 26.55
N ALA A 63 -12.90 6.18 25.80
CA ALA A 63 -13.09 4.79 26.22
C ALA A 63 -11.77 4.01 26.24
N TRP A 64 -10.82 4.35 25.37
CA TRP A 64 -9.48 3.75 25.34
C TRP A 64 -8.65 4.13 26.58
N GLN A 65 -8.80 5.37 27.08
CA GLN A 65 -8.16 5.80 28.32
C GLN A 65 -8.73 5.08 29.56
N ASN A 66 -9.96 4.58 29.49
CA ASN A 66 -10.61 3.86 30.58
C ASN A 66 -10.40 2.33 30.54
N ASP A 67 -9.83 1.78 29.46
CA ASP A 67 -9.46 0.35 29.33
C ASP A 67 -8.01 0.17 28.84
N PRO A 68 -7.02 0.36 29.73
CA PRO A 68 -5.60 0.19 29.38
C PRO A 68 -5.25 -1.25 28.99
N VAL A 69 -6.00 -2.26 29.46
CA VAL A 69 -5.77 -3.67 29.11
C VAL A 69 -6.25 -3.94 27.68
N GLY A 70 -7.42 -3.44 27.31
CA GLY A 70 -7.93 -3.50 25.94
C GLY A 70 -7.01 -2.77 24.96
N LEU A 71 -6.53 -1.60 25.33
CA LEU A 71 -5.59 -0.81 24.53
C LEU A 71 -4.25 -1.54 24.31
N TYR A 72 -3.70 -2.15 25.37
CA TYR A 72 -2.50 -2.96 25.26
C TYR A 72 -2.69 -4.18 24.34
N ARG A 73 -3.83 -4.87 24.43
CA ARG A 73 -4.16 -6.00 23.54
C ARG A 73 -4.28 -5.57 22.08
N LYS A 74 -5.01 -4.47 21.80
CA LYS A 74 -5.11 -3.90 20.46
C LYS A 74 -3.74 -3.50 19.91
N GLY A 75 -2.88 -2.93 20.75
CA GLY A 75 -1.50 -2.61 20.38
C GLY A 75 -0.70 -3.86 19.99
N GLN A 76 -0.84 -4.96 20.73
CA GLN A 76 -0.20 -6.25 20.37
C GLN A 76 -0.73 -6.83 19.06
N GLU A 77 -2.05 -6.80 18.85
CA GLU A 77 -2.70 -7.25 17.62
C GLU A 77 -2.22 -6.41 16.41
N LEU A 78 -2.12 -5.09 16.59
CA LEU A 78 -1.60 -4.18 15.57
C LEU A 78 -0.12 -4.40 15.31
N SER A 79 0.72 -4.53 16.35
CA SER A 79 2.15 -4.85 16.21
C SER A 79 2.33 -6.14 15.41
N SER A 80 1.62 -7.22 15.77
CA SER A 80 1.68 -8.47 15.03
C SER A 80 1.26 -8.31 13.56
N SER A 81 0.19 -7.55 13.31
CA SER A 81 -0.31 -7.30 11.95
C SER A 81 0.68 -6.48 11.11
N LEU A 82 1.34 -5.50 11.72
CA LEU A 82 2.37 -4.67 11.10
C LEU A 82 3.61 -5.48 10.77
N HIS A 83 4.15 -6.26 11.72
CA HIS A 83 5.28 -7.16 11.47
C HIS A 83 5.01 -8.14 10.34
N GLN A 84 3.83 -8.77 10.35
CA GLN A 84 3.44 -9.72 9.32
C GLN A 84 3.31 -9.04 7.96
N THR A 85 2.49 -7.98 7.87
CA THR A 85 2.24 -7.28 6.60
C THR A 85 3.50 -6.62 6.05
N GLY A 86 4.36 -6.07 6.93
CA GLY A 86 5.66 -5.51 6.56
C GLY A 86 6.56 -6.56 5.94
N GLY A 87 6.67 -7.73 6.57
CA GLY A 87 7.40 -8.88 6.01
C GLY A 87 6.85 -9.31 4.64
N GLU A 88 5.53 -9.47 4.52
CA GLU A 88 4.87 -9.86 3.26
C GLU A 88 5.11 -8.83 2.13
N LEU A 89 5.10 -7.53 2.44
CA LEU A 89 5.40 -6.48 1.45
C LEU A 89 6.86 -6.49 1.01
N ARG A 90 7.79 -6.73 1.95
CA ARG A 90 9.23 -6.82 1.66
C ARG A 90 9.57 -8.07 0.85
N ASP A 91 8.91 -9.19 1.13
CA ASP A 91 9.07 -10.43 0.37
C ASP A 91 8.49 -10.29 -1.05
N ALA A 92 7.40 -9.51 -1.21
CA ALA A 92 6.79 -9.22 -2.51
C ALA A 92 7.61 -8.24 -3.36
N GLU A 93 8.25 -7.23 -2.76
CA GLU A 93 8.95 -6.12 -3.44
C GLU A 93 9.81 -6.57 -4.64
N PRO A 94 10.70 -7.58 -4.55
CA PRO A 94 11.56 -8.00 -5.65
C PRO A 94 10.80 -8.54 -6.87
N GLY A 95 9.56 -8.99 -6.68
CA GLY A 95 8.69 -9.49 -7.74
C GLY A 95 7.88 -8.41 -8.47
N ILE A 96 7.90 -7.16 -7.98
CA ILE A 96 7.09 -6.06 -8.52
C ILE A 96 7.87 -5.33 -9.62
N THR A 97 7.51 -5.60 -10.87
CA THR A 97 8.17 -4.99 -12.04
C THR A 97 7.48 -3.71 -12.54
N ALA A 98 6.26 -3.41 -12.08
CA ALA A 98 5.53 -2.20 -12.41
C ALA A 98 6.04 -1.01 -11.55
N PRO A 99 6.68 0.03 -12.14
CA PRO A 99 7.44 1.02 -11.36
C PRO A 99 6.64 1.81 -10.33
N LYS A 100 5.41 2.23 -10.68
CA LYS A 100 4.54 2.97 -9.75
C LYS A 100 4.08 2.11 -8.59
N LEU A 101 3.72 0.86 -8.87
CA LEU A 101 3.30 -0.11 -7.87
C LEU A 101 4.46 -0.52 -6.96
N HIS A 102 5.65 -0.70 -7.52
CA HIS A 102 6.87 -0.94 -6.75
C HIS A 102 7.13 0.22 -5.79
N ALA A 103 7.20 1.46 -6.30
CA ALA A 103 7.45 2.63 -5.48
C ALA A 103 6.41 2.81 -4.36
N SER A 104 5.12 2.63 -4.65
CA SER A 104 4.08 2.72 -3.62
C SER A 104 4.12 1.57 -2.61
N THR A 105 4.53 0.37 -3.04
CA THR A 105 4.70 -0.79 -2.14
C THR A 105 5.86 -0.56 -1.19
N VAL A 106 7.00 -0.07 -1.68
CA VAL A 106 8.15 0.30 -0.84
C VAL A 106 7.75 1.38 0.16
N GLN A 107 7.08 2.43 -0.29
CA GLN A 107 6.60 3.50 0.60
C GLN A 107 5.65 2.95 1.68
N LEU A 108 4.74 2.05 1.31
CA LEU A 108 3.83 1.43 2.28
C LEU A 108 4.60 0.53 3.26
N ALA A 109 5.55 -0.26 2.80
CA ALA A 109 6.40 -1.10 3.65
C ALA A 109 7.21 -0.25 4.62
N ASP A 110 7.81 0.87 4.17
CA ASP A 110 8.53 1.81 5.04
C ASP A 110 7.61 2.40 6.12
N MET A 111 6.37 2.76 5.77
CA MET A 111 5.37 3.26 6.72
C MET A 111 4.94 2.17 7.71
N VAL A 112 4.82 0.92 7.27
CA VAL A 112 4.52 -0.22 8.14
C VAL A 112 5.69 -0.49 9.10
N ASP A 113 6.94 -0.41 8.65
CA ASP A 113 8.13 -0.56 9.49
C ASP A 113 8.24 0.59 10.53
N GLU A 114 7.97 1.83 10.11
CA GLU A 114 7.89 2.98 11.03
C GLU A 114 6.80 2.76 12.09
N GLY A 115 5.61 2.34 11.66
CA GLY A 115 4.50 2.04 12.56
C GLY A 115 4.82 0.91 13.52
N THR A 116 5.52 -0.13 13.04
CA THR A 116 5.99 -1.24 13.87
C THR A 116 6.88 -0.73 14.99
N GLY A 117 7.90 0.07 14.66
CA GLY A 117 8.81 0.64 15.66
C GLY A 117 8.11 1.55 16.67
N ALA A 118 7.11 2.32 16.23
CA ALA A 118 6.32 3.18 17.11
C ALA A 118 5.45 2.37 18.08
N ILE A 119 4.73 1.36 17.58
CA ILE A 119 3.88 0.49 18.39
C ILE A 119 4.72 -0.36 19.35
N ASP A 120 5.84 -0.92 18.92
CA ASP A 120 6.69 -1.73 19.79
C ASP A 120 7.30 -0.89 20.92
N SER A 121 7.70 0.35 20.60
CA SER A 121 8.17 1.31 21.62
C SER A 121 7.07 1.66 22.62
N TYR A 122 5.83 1.80 22.15
CA TYR A 122 4.67 2.00 23.00
C TYR A 122 4.41 0.79 23.91
N LEU A 123 4.42 -0.42 23.35
CA LEU A 123 4.19 -1.67 24.10
C LEU A 123 5.31 -1.99 25.10
N ALA A 124 6.52 -1.45 24.90
CA ALA A 124 7.65 -1.64 25.80
C ALA A 124 7.49 -0.92 27.15
N ASP A 125 6.68 0.14 27.22
CA ASP A 125 6.38 0.86 28.47
C ASP A 125 4.87 0.77 28.78
N PRO A 126 4.43 0.01 29.80
CA PRO A 126 3.01 -0.15 30.13
C PRO A 126 2.34 1.14 30.62
N PHE A 127 3.10 2.20 30.93
CA PHE A 127 2.57 3.50 31.32
C PHE A 127 2.52 4.51 30.16
N SER A 128 3.06 4.18 28.98
CA SER A 128 3.01 5.04 27.80
C SER A 128 1.57 5.30 27.33
N ALA A 129 0.70 4.31 27.49
CA ALA A 129 -0.76 4.36 27.27
C ALA A 129 -1.48 5.48 28.04
N LEU A 130 -0.92 5.88 29.18
CA LEU A 130 -1.51 6.91 30.05
C LEU A 130 -1.07 8.32 29.66
N ARG A 131 -0.18 8.45 28.67
CA ARG A 131 0.31 9.74 28.19
C ARG A 131 -0.57 10.25 27.05
N PRO A 132 -1.17 11.45 27.17
CA PRO A 132 -1.99 12.03 26.10
C PRO A 132 -1.26 12.09 24.75
N GLU A 133 0.04 12.35 24.77
CA GLU A 133 0.88 12.47 23.57
C GLU A 133 0.99 11.15 22.81
N ALA A 134 0.86 9.99 23.48
CA ALA A 134 0.89 8.69 22.83
C ALA A 134 -0.35 8.48 21.95
N ASN A 135 -1.53 8.90 22.42
CA ASN A 135 -2.76 8.78 21.63
C ASN A 135 -2.72 9.65 20.36
N GLU A 136 -2.18 10.87 20.47
CA GLU A 136 -2.00 11.76 19.32
C GLU A 136 -1.02 11.16 18.30
N GLN A 137 0.09 10.58 18.76
CA GLN A 137 1.07 9.90 17.89
C GLN A 137 0.49 8.69 17.18
N LEU A 138 -0.30 7.87 17.89
CA LEU A 138 -0.98 6.72 17.31
C LEU A 138 -2.02 7.13 16.26
N THR A 139 -2.74 8.22 16.52
CA THR A 139 -3.72 8.78 15.58
C THR A 139 -3.03 9.34 14.33
N ASP A 140 -1.93 10.08 14.50
CA ASP A 140 -1.12 10.59 13.38
C ASP A 140 -0.54 9.44 12.54
N LEU A 141 -0.01 8.41 13.21
CA LEU A 141 0.48 7.20 12.55
C LEU A 141 -0.63 6.54 11.72
N ALA A 142 -1.83 6.42 12.27
CA ALA A 142 -2.98 5.86 11.55
C ALA A 142 -3.35 6.68 10.32
N GLN A 143 -3.37 8.02 10.43
CA GLN A 143 -3.67 8.89 9.30
C GLN A 143 -2.61 8.80 8.20
N ARG A 144 -1.32 8.79 8.56
CA ARG A 144 -0.21 8.62 7.60
C ARG A 144 -0.21 7.23 6.96
N GLY A 145 -0.54 6.20 7.74
CA GLY A 145 -0.78 4.85 7.27
C GLY A 145 -1.88 4.80 6.21
N LEU A 146 -3.06 5.35 6.52
CA LEU A 146 -4.20 5.41 5.59
C LEU A 146 -3.86 6.19 4.30
N ALA A 147 -3.14 7.31 4.39
CA ALA A 147 -2.69 8.04 3.22
C ALA A 147 -1.76 7.20 2.33
N SER A 148 -0.82 6.46 2.94
CA SER A 148 0.08 5.54 2.22
C SER A 148 -0.68 4.39 1.57
N PHE A 149 -1.69 3.85 2.26
CA PHE A 149 -2.63 2.88 1.70
C PHE A 149 -3.31 3.44 0.45
N VAL A 150 -3.92 4.63 0.51
CA VAL A 150 -4.58 5.25 -0.65
C VAL A 150 -3.62 5.38 -1.85
N HIS A 151 -2.36 5.75 -1.63
CA HIS A 151 -1.35 5.79 -2.69
C HIS A 151 -1.09 4.41 -3.31
N PHE A 152 -0.91 3.39 -2.47
CA PHE A 152 -0.79 2.00 -2.92
C PHE A 152 -2.03 1.52 -3.68
N GLN A 153 -3.25 1.76 -3.16
CA GLN A 153 -4.51 1.35 -3.79
C GLN A 153 -4.64 1.93 -5.19
N ASN A 154 -4.31 3.21 -5.38
CA ASN A 154 -4.33 3.85 -6.69
C ASN A 154 -3.33 3.22 -7.67
N ALA A 155 -2.11 2.91 -7.22
CA ALA A 155 -1.09 2.29 -8.04
C ALA A 155 -1.43 0.82 -8.37
N TYR A 156 -2.00 0.10 -7.40
CA TYR A 156 -2.51 -1.25 -7.56
C TYR A 156 -3.67 -1.25 -8.55
N GLN A 157 -4.64 -0.36 -8.41
CA GLN A 157 -5.78 -0.26 -9.33
C GLN A 157 -5.36 -0.02 -10.78
N ALA A 158 -4.36 0.84 -10.98
CA ALA A 158 -3.82 1.12 -12.31
C ALA A 158 -3.12 -0.08 -12.95
N SER A 159 -2.59 -1.03 -12.17
CA SER A 159 -1.78 -2.15 -12.66
C SER A 159 -2.53 -3.49 -12.63
N CYS A 160 -3.35 -3.71 -11.61
CA CYS A 160 -3.94 -4.98 -11.21
C CYS A 160 -5.47 -4.98 -11.20
N GLY A 161 -6.10 -3.81 -11.36
CA GLY A 161 -7.54 -3.65 -11.15
C GLY A 161 -7.89 -3.46 -9.67
N ALA A 162 -9.20 -3.50 -9.35
CA ALA A 162 -9.66 -3.18 -8.00
C ALA A 162 -9.10 -4.16 -6.94
N LEU A 163 -8.76 -3.61 -5.77
CA LEU A 163 -8.51 -4.44 -4.60
C LEU A 163 -9.80 -5.12 -4.15
N PRO A 164 -9.71 -6.31 -3.54
CA PRO A 164 -10.84 -6.93 -2.86
C PRO A 164 -11.12 -6.16 -1.55
N THR A 165 -11.81 -5.02 -1.65
CA THR A 165 -12.17 -4.16 -0.52
C THR A 165 -13.59 -4.42 -0.04
N ASP A 166 -13.99 -5.68 0.16
CA ASP A 166 -15.29 -5.99 0.74
C ASP A 166 -15.36 -5.42 2.16
N GLY A 167 -16.01 -4.26 2.32
CA GLY A 167 -16.39 -3.69 3.61
C GLY A 167 -15.50 -2.60 4.21
N ILE A 168 -14.43 -2.12 3.55
CA ILE A 168 -13.60 -1.02 4.07
C ILE A 168 -13.89 0.28 3.32
N PRO A 169 -14.28 1.38 4.01
CA PRO A 169 -14.56 2.65 3.36
C PRO A 169 -13.29 3.21 2.71
N ALA A 170 -13.33 3.43 1.39
CA ALA A 170 -12.21 3.96 0.61
C ALA A 170 -11.87 5.44 0.90
N GLN A 171 -12.54 6.09 1.86
CA GLN A 171 -12.43 7.52 2.09
C GLN A 171 -12.11 7.82 3.55
N LEU A 172 -10.96 8.46 3.76
CA LEU A 172 -10.70 9.26 4.95
C LEU A 172 -11.75 10.39 5.01
N PRO A 173 -12.35 10.70 6.18
CA PRO A 173 -13.23 11.85 6.30
C PRO A 173 -12.48 13.16 5.95
N PRO A 174 -13.15 14.14 5.34
CA PRO A 174 -12.56 15.44 5.08
C PRO A 174 -12.21 16.14 6.41
N ARG A 175 -11.04 16.80 6.44
CA ARG A 175 -10.59 17.66 7.55
C ARG A 175 -11.55 18.81 7.81
#